data_AF-A0A1H1M8I2-F1
#
_entry.id   AF-A0A1H1M8I2-F1
#
_cell.length_a   1.000
_cell.length_b   1.000
_cell.length_c   1.000
_cell.angle_alpha   90.00
_cell.angle_beta   90.00
_cell.angle_gamma   90.00
#
_symmetry.space_group_name_H-M   'P 1'
#
loop_
_entity.id
_entity.type
_entity.pdbx_description
1 polymer ?
#
loop_
_entity_poly.entity_id
_entity_poly.type
_entity_poly.pdbx_seq_one_letter_code
_entity_poly.pdbx_strand_id
1 'polypeptide(L)'
;MAIVITDECINCGACEPECPNTAIYEGADDWRYADGTDLEGNVVLPNGKEADANEAQEPISDELYYIVPDKCTECQGFHEEPQCAAVCPVDCCVPDDEHVESEEELLAKQRFMHHED
;
A
#
# COMPACT_ATOMS: atom_id res chain seq x y z
N MET A 1 -1.76 4.43 10.60
CA MET A 1 -1.47 2.99 10.64
C MET A 1 -1.63 2.43 9.24
N ALA A 2 -0.60 1.87 8.61
CA ALA A 2 -0.87 1.11 7.39
C ALA A 2 -1.94 0.01 7.64
N ILE A 3 -2.59 -0.46 6.59
CA ILE A 3 -3.48 -1.63 6.65
C ILE A 3 -2.64 -2.87 6.32
N VAL A 4 -2.89 -3.99 7.00
CA VAL A 4 -2.31 -5.30 6.72
C VAL A 4 -3.39 -6.31 6.37
N ILE A 5 -3.05 -7.29 5.52
CA ILE A 5 -3.90 -8.43 5.21
C ILE A 5 -3.47 -9.60 6.09
N THR A 6 -4.40 -10.14 6.89
CA THR A 6 -4.12 -11.27 7.79
C THR A 6 -4.15 -12.62 7.06
N ASP A 7 -3.79 -13.67 7.79
CA ASP A 7 -3.84 -15.07 7.33
C ASP A 7 -5.25 -15.61 7.08
N GLU A 8 -6.28 -14.83 7.42
CA GLU A 8 -7.68 -15.14 7.12
C GLU A 8 -8.06 -14.82 5.65
N CYS A 9 -7.14 -14.24 4.88
CA CYS A 9 -7.37 -13.94 3.47
C CYS A 9 -7.72 -15.19 2.66
N ILE A 10 -8.75 -15.07 1.82
CA ILE A 10 -9.27 -16.16 0.98
C ILE A 10 -8.88 -16.01 -0.51
N ASN A 11 -7.93 -15.12 -0.83
CA ASN A 11 -7.47 -14.83 -2.19
C ASN A 11 -8.60 -14.55 -3.19
N CYS A 12 -9.59 -13.74 -2.78
CA CYS A 12 -10.74 -13.40 -3.64
C CYS A 12 -10.46 -12.28 -4.66
N GLY A 13 -9.36 -11.53 -4.51
CA GLY A 13 -8.96 -10.43 -5.39
C GLY A 13 -9.81 -9.16 -5.31
N ALA A 14 -10.76 -9.07 -4.38
CA ALA A 14 -11.68 -7.94 -4.32
C ALA A 14 -11.03 -6.62 -3.88
N CYS A 15 -9.98 -6.66 -3.04
CA CYS A 15 -9.36 -5.47 -2.47
C CYS A 15 -8.30 -4.82 -3.36
N GLU A 16 -7.63 -5.59 -4.22
CA GLU A 16 -6.58 -5.13 -5.12
C GLU A 16 -6.98 -3.93 -6.02
N PRO A 17 -8.09 -3.99 -6.78
CA PRO A 17 -8.48 -2.89 -7.68
C PRO A 17 -8.96 -1.63 -6.95
N GLU A 18 -9.26 -1.73 -5.65
CA GLU A 18 -9.77 -0.60 -4.86
C GLU A 18 -8.67 0.27 -4.26
N CYS A 19 -7.40 -0.18 -4.32
CA CYS A 19 -6.29 0.58 -3.75
C CYS A 19 -5.89 1.74 -4.68
N PRO A 20 -6.00 3.01 -4.25
CA PRO A 20 -5.65 4.16 -5.08
C PRO A 20 -4.15 4.27 -5.39
N ASN A 21 -3.30 3.62 -4.61
CA ASN A 21 -1.84 3.65 -4.76
C ASN A 21 -1.27 2.34 -5.34
N THR A 22 -2.13 1.38 -5.70
CA THR A 22 -1.72 -0.01 -6.02
C THR A 22 -0.75 -0.54 -4.96
N ALA A 23 -1.14 -0.46 -3.69
CA ALA A 23 -0.35 -0.98 -2.57
C ALA A 23 -0.66 -2.46 -2.27
N ILE A 24 -1.69 -3.03 -2.89
CA ILE A 24 -2.13 -4.41 -2.72
C ILE A 24 -1.70 -5.23 -3.94
N TYR A 25 -1.14 -6.40 -3.68
CA TYR A 25 -0.66 -7.33 -4.71
C TYR A 25 -1.06 -8.76 -4.36
N GLU A 26 -1.23 -9.62 -5.36
CA GLU A 26 -1.40 -11.06 -5.16
C GLU A 26 -0.12 -11.68 -4.58
N GLY A 27 -0.25 -12.81 -3.89
CA GLY A 27 0.91 -13.53 -3.35
C GLY A 27 1.91 -13.89 -4.44
N ALA A 28 3.20 -13.78 -4.13
CA ALA A 28 4.35 -14.00 -5.01
C ALA A 28 4.52 -13.01 -6.18
N ASP A 29 3.62 -12.05 -6.37
CA ASP A 29 3.81 -11.01 -7.39
C ASP A 29 4.81 -9.94 -6.92
N ASP A 30 5.78 -9.61 -7.76
CA ASP A 30 6.70 -8.50 -7.52
C ASP A 30 5.96 -7.15 -7.61
N TRP A 31 6.37 -6.20 -6.77
CA TRP A 31 5.78 -4.85 -6.73
C TRP A 31 6.79 -3.76 -7.06
N ARG A 32 6.32 -2.57 -7.44
CA ARG A 32 7.15 -1.38 -7.68
C ARG A 32 6.57 -0.17 -6.97
N TYR A 33 7.43 0.78 -6.61
CA TYR A 33 6.96 2.08 -6.11
C TYR A 33 6.17 2.84 -7.19
N ALA A 34 6.56 2.71 -8.46
CA ALA A 34 5.91 3.35 -9.60
C ALA A 34 4.49 2.82 -9.91
N ASP A 35 4.14 1.60 -9.52
CA ASP A 35 2.82 1.05 -9.83
C ASP A 35 1.73 1.87 -9.11
N GLY A 36 0.80 2.48 -9.86
CA GLY A 36 -0.30 3.25 -9.27
C GLY A 36 0.13 4.54 -8.56
N THR A 37 1.33 5.06 -8.82
CA THR A 37 1.82 6.34 -8.31
C THR A 37 2.46 7.15 -9.45
N ASP A 38 2.84 8.39 -9.17
CA ASP A 38 3.61 9.22 -10.10
C ASP A 38 5.14 9.14 -9.87
N LEU A 39 5.60 8.18 -9.05
CA LEU A 39 7.03 8.01 -8.76
C LEU A 39 7.76 7.40 -9.96
N GLU A 40 8.87 8.00 -10.37
CA GLU A 40 9.68 7.52 -11.49
C GLU A 40 11.18 7.68 -11.23
N GLY A 41 11.96 6.69 -11.67
CA GLY A 41 13.42 6.72 -11.57
C GLY A 41 13.91 6.72 -10.12
N ASN A 42 15.09 7.31 -9.88
CA ASN A 42 15.69 7.34 -8.54
C ASN A 42 14.95 8.33 -7.63
N VAL A 43 14.39 7.82 -6.54
CA VAL A 43 13.66 8.56 -5.52
C VAL A 43 14.31 8.40 -4.15
N VAL A 44 14.15 9.41 -3.29
CA VAL A 44 14.49 9.33 -1.87
C VAL A 44 13.20 9.19 -1.10
N LEU A 45 12.99 8.02 -0.50
CA LEU A 45 11.79 7.72 0.28
C LEU A 45 11.72 8.59 1.54
N PRO A 46 10.53 8.76 2.17
CA PRO A 46 10.39 9.55 3.40
C PRO A 46 11.28 9.09 4.56
N ASN A 47 11.67 7.82 4.59
CA ASN A 47 12.61 7.26 5.57
C ASN A 47 14.09 7.52 5.24
N GLY A 48 14.39 8.22 4.13
CA GLY A 48 15.73 8.56 3.66
C GLY A 48 16.42 7.50 2.80
N LYS A 49 15.77 6.36 2.53
CA LYS A 49 16.30 5.31 1.65
C LYS A 49 16.21 5.75 0.18
N GLU A 50 17.29 5.56 -0.58
CA GLU A 50 17.28 5.70 -2.03
C GLU A 50 16.74 4.41 -2.68
N ALA A 51 15.84 4.55 -3.66
CA ALA A 51 15.30 3.44 -4.43
C ALA A 51 15.06 3.87 -5.89
N ASP A 52 15.14 2.95 -6.85
CA ASP A 52 14.61 3.16 -8.20
C ASP A 52 13.13 2.76 -8.19
N ALA A 53 12.25 3.71 -8.49
CA ALA A 53 10.81 3.51 -8.44
C ALA A 53 10.32 2.42 -9.43
N ASN A 54 11.07 2.16 -10.50
CA ASN A 54 10.74 1.14 -11.49
C ASN A 54 11.34 -0.24 -11.18
N GLU A 55 12.22 -0.33 -10.19
CA GLU A 55 12.86 -1.58 -9.80
C GLU A 55 11.86 -2.47 -9.08
N ALA A 56 11.72 -3.70 -9.59
CA ALA A 56 10.88 -4.72 -8.97
C ALA A 56 11.42 -5.07 -7.58
N GLN A 57 10.52 -5.10 -6.61
CA GLN A 57 10.78 -5.48 -5.23
C GLN A 57 10.20 -6.87 -4.97
N GLU A 58 10.88 -7.63 -4.10
CA GLU A 58 10.42 -8.96 -3.71
C GLU A 58 9.05 -8.90 -3.01
N PRO A 59 8.19 -9.91 -3.22
CA PRO A 59 6.88 -9.99 -2.57
C PRO A 59 7.02 -10.10 -1.05
N ILE A 60 6.07 -9.50 -0.31
CA ILE A 60 6.01 -9.62 1.15
C ILE A 60 5.43 -10.98 1.57
N SER A 61 4.52 -11.52 0.75
CA SER A 61 3.88 -12.82 0.95
C SER A 61 3.92 -13.62 -0.34
N ASP A 62 4.28 -14.89 -0.24
CA ASP A 62 4.27 -15.83 -1.36
C ASP A 62 2.90 -16.53 -1.54
N GLU A 63 2.00 -16.41 -0.57
CA GLU A 63 0.80 -17.27 -0.49
C GLU A 63 -0.53 -16.49 -0.53
N LEU A 64 -0.54 -15.30 0.06
CA LEU A 64 -1.73 -14.48 0.24
C LEU A 64 -1.52 -13.11 -0.37
N TYR A 65 -2.63 -12.46 -0.73
CA TYR A 65 -2.59 -11.02 -1.00
C TYR A 65 -1.91 -10.28 0.14
N TYR A 66 -1.08 -9.29 -0.20
CA TYR A 66 -0.34 -8.50 0.78
C TYR A 66 -0.46 -7.01 0.49
N ILE A 67 -0.24 -6.18 1.52
CA ILE A 67 -0.16 -4.72 1.40
C ILE A 67 1.29 -4.30 1.62
N VAL A 68 1.80 -3.45 0.74
CA VAL A 68 3.08 -2.77 0.91
C VAL A 68 2.90 -1.56 1.83
N PRO A 69 3.43 -1.56 3.07
CA PRO A 69 3.18 -0.48 4.04
C PRO A 69 3.69 0.88 3.56
N ASP A 70 4.81 0.90 2.85
CA ASP A 70 5.39 2.12 2.27
C ASP A 70 4.47 2.80 1.24
N LYS A 71 3.52 2.07 0.65
CA LYS A 71 2.54 2.59 -0.32
C LYS A 71 1.14 2.76 0.27
N CYS A 72 0.88 2.23 1.46
CA CYS A 72 -0.42 2.34 2.11
C CYS A 72 -0.58 3.72 2.76
N THR A 73 -1.64 4.45 2.41
CA THR A 73 -1.98 5.75 3.02
C THR A 73 -3.26 5.70 3.84
N GLU A 74 -3.79 4.50 4.15
CA GLU A 74 -5.16 4.34 4.70
C GLU A 74 -6.24 5.03 3.85
N CYS A 75 -5.98 5.17 2.55
CA CYS A 75 -6.78 6.00 1.64
C CYS A 75 -6.84 7.49 1.99
N GLN A 76 -6.07 7.99 2.97
CA GLN A 76 -5.97 9.41 3.25
C GLN A 76 -5.51 10.16 2.01
N GLY A 77 -6.18 11.29 1.72
CA GLY A 77 -6.05 12.06 0.49
C GLY A 77 -6.96 11.60 -0.67
N PHE A 78 -7.59 10.43 -0.57
CA PHE A 78 -8.46 9.88 -1.62
C PHE A 78 -9.89 9.62 -1.13
N HIS A 79 -10.02 8.96 0.01
CA HIS A 79 -11.30 8.55 0.61
C HIS A 79 -11.27 8.78 2.13
N GLU A 80 -12.45 8.81 2.75
CA GLU A 80 -12.59 8.99 4.20
C GLU A 80 -12.25 7.72 5.00
N GLU A 81 -12.30 6.55 4.36
CA GLU A 81 -12.07 5.24 4.99
C GLU A 81 -11.27 4.30 4.06
N PRO A 82 -10.56 3.29 4.60
CA PRO A 82 -9.84 2.31 3.79
C PRO A 82 -10.78 1.47 2.91
N GLN A 83 -10.66 1.61 1.59
CA GLN A 83 -11.55 0.92 0.65
C GLN A 83 -11.35 -0.60 0.65
N CYS A 84 -10.11 -1.08 0.86
CA CYS A 84 -9.80 -2.51 0.97
C CYS A 84 -10.55 -3.19 2.13
N ALA A 85 -10.65 -2.52 3.28
CA ALA A 85 -11.41 -3.02 4.42
C ALA A 85 -12.92 -3.01 4.14
N ALA A 86 -13.42 -2.00 3.44
CA ALA A 86 -14.84 -1.89 3.09
C ALA A 86 -15.34 -2.99 2.13
N VAL A 87 -14.47 -3.53 1.26
CA VAL A 87 -14.83 -4.56 0.28
C VAL A 87 -14.43 -5.98 0.69
N CYS A 88 -13.65 -6.15 1.76
CA CYS A 88 -13.16 -7.46 2.17
C CYS A 88 -14.31 -8.35 2.67
N PRO A 89 -14.58 -9.53 2.08
CA PRO A 89 -15.71 -10.37 2.48
C PRO A 89 -15.48 -11.15 3.79
N VAL A 90 -14.25 -11.14 4.30
CA VAL A 90 -13.82 -11.88 5.50
C VAL A 90 -13.16 -10.98 6.53
N ASP A 91 -13.27 -9.65 6.38
CA ASP A 91 -12.75 -8.64 7.32
C ASP A 91 -11.25 -8.79 7.68
N CYS A 92 -10.45 -9.34 6.76
CA CYS A 92 -9.03 -9.62 7.00
C CYS A 92 -8.08 -8.45 6.67
N CYS A 93 -8.60 -7.31 6.19
CA CYS A 93 -7.83 -6.08 5.96
C CYS A 93 -7.98 -5.18 7.19
N VAL A 94 -6.99 -5.20 8.09
CA VAL A 94 -7.06 -4.59 9.42
C VAL A 94 -5.91 -3.61 9.65
N PRO A 95 -6.00 -2.69 10.64
CA PRO A 95 -4.88 -1.83 11.01
C PRO A 95 -3.64 -2.64 11.38
N ASP A 96 -2.48 -2.18 10.92
CA ASP A 96 -1.17 -2.76 11.22
C ASP A 96 -0.54 -2.08 12.44
N ASP A 97 -0.45 -2.82 13.55
CA ASP A 97 0.15 -2.37 14.80
C ASP A 97 1.69 -2.19 14.70
N GLU A 98 2.35 -2.76 13.69
CA GLU A 98 3.79 -2.60 13.45
C GLU A 98 4.11 -1.35 12.61
N HIS A 99 3.12 -0.81 11.88
CA HIS A 99 3.26 0.35 11.00
C HIS A 99 2.29 1.47 11.39
N VAL A 100 2.39 1.93 12.65
CA VAL A 100 1.57 3.03 13.16
C VAL A 100 2.06 4.38 12.63
N GLU A 101 1.14 5.09 11.97
CA GLU A 101 1.35 6.39 11.32
C GLU A 101 0.21 7.32 11.69
N SER A 102 0.52 8.60 11.88
CA SER A 102 -0.43 9.69 12.06
C SER A 102 -1.06 10.14 10.75
N GLU A 103 -2.19 10.83 10.81
CA GLU A 103 -2.85 11.44 9.64
C GLU A 103 -1.89 12.37 8.87
N GLU A 104 -1.05 13.14 9.57
CA GLU A 104 -0.05 14.01 8.96
C GLU A 104 0.98 13.22 8.15
N GLU A 105 1.46 12.09 8.69
CA GLU A 105 2.42 11.21 8.01
C GLU A 105 1.79 10.54 6.78
N LEU A 106 0.53 10.08 6.87
CA LEU A 106 -0.18 9.46 5.76
C LEU A 106 -0.45 10.44 4.62
N LEU A 107 -0.86 11.67 4.95
CA LEU A 107 -1.04 12.74 3.96
C LEU A 107 0.30 13.16 3.35
N ALA A 108 1.39 13.17 4.12
CA ALA A 108 2.72 13.43 3.56
C ALA A 108 3.18 12.31 2.61
N LYS A 109 2.92 11.05 2.95
CA LYS A 109 3.19 9.89 2.08
C LYS A 109 2.37 9.97 0.79
N GLN A 110 1.09 10.36 0.88
CA GLN A 110 0.23 10.57 -0.28
C GLN A 110 0.79 11.66 -1.21
N ARG A 111 1.12 12.84 -0.67
CA ARG A 111 1.70 13.94 -1.46
C ARG A 111 3.01 13.54 -2.13
N PHE A 112 3.84 12.78 -1.42
CA PHE A 112 5.08 12.24 -1.98
C PHE A 112 4.84 11.34 -3.20
N MET A 113 3.83 10.47 -3.16
CA MET A 113 3.56 9.51 -4.24
C MET A 113 2.88 10.13 -5.47
N HIS A 114 2.11 11.20 -5.30
CA HIS A 114 1.24 11.76 -6.35
C HIS A 114 1.55 13.21 -6.73
N HIS A 115 2.73 13.70 -6.34
CA HIS A 115 3.22 15.08 -6.55
C HIS A 115 2.18 16.17 -6.24
N GLU A 116 1.34 15.96 -5.22
CA GLU A 116 0.36 16.95 -4.80
C GLU A 116 0.99 17.92 -3.79
N ASP A 117 0.86 19.23 -4.05
CA ASP A 117 1.36 20.32 -3.21
C ASP A 117 0.66 20.40 -1.83
#